data_AF-A0A842YJU4-F1
#
_entry.id   AF-A0A842YJU4-F1
#
_cell.length_a   1.000
_cell.length_b   1.000
_cell.length_c   1.000
_cell.angle_alpha   90.00
_cell.angle_beta   90.00
_cell.angle_gamma   90.00
#
_symmetry.space_group_name_H-M   'P 1'
#
loop_
_entity.id
_entity.type
_entity.pdbx_description
1 polymer ?
#
loop_
_entity_poly.entity_id
_entity_poly.type
_entity_poly.pdbx_seq_one_letter_code
_entity_poly.pdbx_strand_id
1 'polypeptide(L)'
;MMEDLEEYIGALKVRCPSIYEAFNRIYEVGCSHGSLKVTGGLEKRFDKNFIESVKEQKIIRVYNRWTGEGALFNSFRLKKPVMDHGDAKKILKELLRDDARCDFCMPELYTPEDDFGRVRGQHSITASNIAKYDAWSGLLIFRKHNPLDFSFEELSDYLSTASKWFELAAKSSGFRFPFIVWNCMPRAGASQIHGHMQLLLGERPYGKVSFLEEASRRYLETYGSSYQDDVFRVHSAIGLGAEYGDVSVYASITPVKEREINITFKSEFGGDRKLQMCLFKILRCLIDEAGVCSFNLSIHPFNQDMNIPGIIRIVDRGSITSKSSDIGGMELFGSSVIGSDPYMIFDKIKGVLDA
;
A
#
# COMPACT_ATOMS: atom_id res chain seq x y z
N MET A 1 4.51 20.49 -4.09
CA MET A 1 5.40 19.30 -4.22
C MET A 1 5.94 18.94 -2.85
N MET A 2 6.58 17.78 -2.67
CA MET A 2 7.23 17.44 -1.39
C MET A 2 8.35 18.38 -1.01
N GLU A 3 9.05 18.95 -1.99
CA GLU A 3 10.12 19.92 -1.76
C GLU A 3 9.62 21.22 -1.09
N ASP A 4 8.32 21.50 -1.18
CA ASP A 4 7.65 22.69 -0.63
C ASP A 4 6.90 22.39 0.68
N LEU A 5 7.02 21.17 1.21
CA LEU A 5 6.22 20.72 2.36
C LEU A 5 6.41 21.62 3.59
N GLU A 6 7.65 22.06 3.87
CA GLU A 6 7.93 23.00 4.99
C GLU A 6 7.20 24.34 4.82
N GLU A 7 7.11 24.85 3.59
CA GLU A 7 6.38 26.09 3.30
C GLU A 7 4.87 25.92 3.49
N TYR A 8 4.31 24.81 2.98
CA TYR A 8 2.89 24.50 3.19
C TYR A 8 2.54 24.38 4.67
N ILE A 9 3.39 23.71 5.47
CA ILE A 9 3.20 23.60 6.92
C ILE A 9 3.29 24.99 7.58
N GLY A 10 4.24 25.83 7.16
CA GLY A 10 4.34 27.21 7.63
C GLY A 10 3.08 28.02 7.37
N ALA A 11 2.48 27.88 6.19
CA ALA A 11 1.23 28.54 5.84
C ALA A 11 0.03 28.04 6.68
N LEU A 12 0.00 26.76 7.06
CA LEU A 12 -1.06 26.21 7.93
C LEU A 12 -1.10 26.89 9.31
N LYS A 13 0.04 27.36 9.83
CA LYS A 13 0.09 28.07 11.12
C LYS A 13 -0.84 29.29 11.16
N VAL A 14 -0.96 29.99 10.03
CA VAL A 14 -1.81 31.18 9.90
C VAL A 14 -3.21 30.81 9.42
N ARG A 15 -3.31 29.91 8.42
CA ARG A 15 -4.58 29.59 7.75
C ARG A 15 -5.48 28.68 8.60
N CYS A 16 -4.91 27.66 9.23
CA CYS A 16 -5.62 26.63 9.97
C CYS A 16 -4.82 26.18 11.22
N PRO A 17 -4.75 27.00 12.29
CA PRO A 17 -3.91 26.73 13.46
C PRO A 17 -4.14 25.35 14.09
N SER A 18 -5.39 24.88 14.15
CA SER A 18 -5.72 23.55 14.70
C SER A 18 -5.12 22.40 13.89
N ILE A 19 -5.04 22.54 12.56
CA ILE A 19 -4.42 21.54 11.69
C ILE A 19 -2.90 21.61 11.81
N TYR A 20 -2.35 22.81 11.92
CA TYR A 20 -0.92 22.99 12.21
C TYR A 20 -0.53 22.33 13.55
N GLU A 21 -1.36 22.46 14.59
CA GLU A 21 -1.14 21.74 15.85
C GLU A 21 -1.23 20.22 15.67
N ALA A 22 -2.26 19.70 15.01
CA ALA A 22 -2.41 18.27 14.73
C ALA A 22 -1.20 17.74 13.94
N PHE A 23 -0.73 18.49 12.94
CA PHE A 23 0.47 18.20 12.18
C PHE A 23 1.67 18.03 13.12
N ASN A 24 1.95 19.01 13.97
CA ASN A 24 3.14 18.98 14.84
C ASN A 24 3.06 17.93 15.96
N ARG A 25 1.84 17.53 16.37
CA ARG A 25 1.62 16.39 17.28
C ARG A 25 2.02 15.07 16.63
N ILE A 26 1.77 14.91 15.33
CA ILE A 26 1.95 13.64 14.62
C ILE A 26 3.30 13.58 13.92
N TYR A 27 3.70 14.64 13.23
CA TYR A 27 4.83 14.65 12.32
C TYR A 27 5.91 15.63 12.75
N GLU A 28 7.14 15.24 12.43
CA GLU A 28 8.30 16.12 12.36
C GLU A 28 8.77 16.18 10.92
N VAL A 29 9.06 17.37 10.41
CA VAL A 29 9.64 17.58 9.08
C VAL A 29 10.96 18.31 9.23
N GLY A 30 11.95 17.90 8.44
CA GLY A 30 13.18 18.66 8.31
C GLY A 30 13.82 18.50 6.94
N CYS A 31 14.40 19.57 6.45
CA CYS A 31 15.20 19.59 5.23
C CYS A 31 16.71 19.45 5.53
N SER A 32 17.43 18.74 4.66
CA SER A 32 18.89 18.70 4.67
C SER A 32 19.46 18.61 3.26
N HIS A 33 20.73 18.97 3.11
CA HIS A 33 21.43 18.91 1.84
C HIS A 33 22.61 17.95 1.92
N GLY A 34 22.67 17.00 0.98
CA GLY A 34 23.84 16.18 0.75
C GLY A 34 24.65 16.73 -0.41
N SER A 35 25.96 16.84 -0.24
CA SER A 35 26.88 17.26 -1.30
C SER A 35 27.85 16.15 -1.68
N LEU A 36 28.25 16.07 -2.95
CA LEU A 36 29.28 15.12 -3.41
C LEU A 36 30.36 15.79 -4.25
N LYS A 37 31.57 15.20 -4.22
CA LYS A 37 32.63 15.54 -5.18
C LYS A 37 32.57 14.57 -6.35
N VAL A 38 32.42 15.11 -7.55
CA VAL A 38 32.36 14.32 -8.78
C VAL A 38 33.78 13.94 -9.20
N THR A 39 34.01 12.68 -9.54
CA THR A 39 35.30 12.21 -10.06
C THR A 39 35.33 12.38 -11.58
N GLY A 40 36.52 12.61 -12.15
CA GLY A 40 36.66 12.79 -13.61
C GLY A 40 36.19 11.58 -14.45
N GLY A 41 36.12 10.38 -13.84
CA GLY A 41 35.50 9.21 -14.48
C GLY A 41 33.98 9.34 -14.65
N LEU A 42 33.29 9.95 -13.67
CA LEU A 42 31.85 10.23 -13.77
C LEU A 42 31.56 11.36 -14.76
N GLU A 43 32.40 12.40 -14.79
CA GLU A 43 32.28 13.51 -15.76
C GLU A 43 32.42 13.07 -17.22
N LYS A 44 33.18 12.00 -17.47
CA LYS A 44 33.29 11.38 -18.80
C LYS A 44 32.12 10.46 -19.12
N ARG A 45 31.46 9.90 -18.10
CA ARG A 45 30.41 8.88 -18.25
C ARG A 45 29.02 9.48 -18.40
N PHE A 46 28.76 10.61 -17.74
CA PHE A 46 27.45 11.27 -17.75
C PHE A 46 27.56 12.68 -18.30
N ASP A 47 26.44 13.21 -18.82
CA ASP A 47 26.42 14.57 -19.35
C ASP A 47 26.55 15.63 -18.25
N LYS A 48 26.94 16.84 -18.66
CA LYS A 48 27.18 17.95 -17.75
C LYS A 48 25.96 18.33 -16.93
N ASN A 49 24.74 18.25 -17.49
CA ASN A 49 23.53 18.65 -16.78
C ASN A 49 23.20 17.64 -15.67
N PHE A 50 23.33 16.34 -15.94
CA PHE A 50 23.20 15.31 -14.93
C PHE A 50 24.23 15.51 -13.82
N ILE A 51 25.51 15.68 -14.18
CA ILE A 51 26.60 15.89 -13.23
C ILE A 51 26.36 17.12 -12.35
N GLU A 52 25.93 18.24 -12.91
CA GLU A 52 25.63 19.45 -12.14
C GLU A 52 24.46 19.21 -11.19
N SER A 53 23.41 18.53 -11.67
CA SER A 53 22.21 18.29 -10.87
C SER A 53 22.46 17.40 -9.65
N VAL A 54 23.40 16.45 -9.69
CA VAL A 54 23.62 15.51 -8.58
C VAL A 54 24.56 16.03 -7.49
N LYS A 55 25.26 17.17 -7.73
CA LYS A 55 26.27 17.72 -6.81
C LYS A 55 25.69 18.09 -5.46
N GLU A 56 24.48 18.65 -5.47
CA GLU A 56 23.74 19.04 -4.28
C GLU A 56 22.35 18.41 -4.33
N GLN A 57 21.99 17.69 -3.27
CA GLN A 57 20.74 16.95 -3.20
C GLN A 57 19.97 17.38 -1.97
N LYS A 58 18.79 17.97 -2.20
CA LYS A 58 17.83 18.26 -1.14
C LYS A 58 17.17 16.95 -0.69
N ILE A 59 17.16 16.72 0.62
CA ILE A 59 16.57 15.55 1.25
C ILE A 59 15.54 16.06 2.26
N ILE A 60 14.26 15.80 2.00
CA ILE A 60 13.17 16.08 2.93
C ILE A 60 12.99 14.84 3.81
N ARG A 61 13.00 15.04 5.12
CA ARG A 61 12.80 14.00 6.12
C ARG A 61 11.47 14.23 6.80
N VAL A 62 10.67 13.18 6.89
CA VAL A 62 9.42 13.19 7.64
C VAL A 62 9.45 12.03 8.64
N TYR A 63 9.06 12.30 9.88
CA TYR A 63 9.00 11.29 10.94
C TYR A 63 7.66 11.36 11.67
N ASN A 64 7.01 10.21 11.81
CA ASN A 64 5.77 10.05 12.56
C ASN A 64 6.09 9.72 14.02
N ARG A 65 5.82 10.66 14.93
CA ARG A 65 6.15 10.57 16.36
C ARG A 65 5.40 9.45 17.08
N TRP A 66 4.27 9.00 16.54
CA TRP A 66 3.41 8.00 17.18
C TRP A 66 3.69 6.58 16.72
N THR A 67 3.99 6.42 15.43
CA THR A 67 4.25 5.10 14.83
C THR A 67 5.72 4.78 14.64
N GLY A 68 6.60 5.78 14.72
CA GLY A 68 8.03 5.65 14.42
C GLY A 68 8.33 5.46 12.93
N GLU A 69 7.33 5.50 12.06
CA GLU A 69 7.50 5.46 10.60
C GLU A 69 8.21 6.75 10.14
N GLY A 70 9.25 6.60 9.33
CA GLY A 70 10.00 7.74 8.79
C GLY A 70 10.32 7.56 7.32
N ALA A 71 10.38 8.67 6.59
CA ALA A 71 10.68 8.71 5.16
C ALA A 71 11.72 9.78 4.82
N LEU A 72 12.65 9.41 3.94
CA LEU A 72 13.69 10.26 3.37
C LEU A 72 13.39 10.43 1.88
N PHE A 73 12.82 11.58 1.50
CA PHE A 73 12.50 11.91 0.12
C PHE A 73 13.71 12.49 -0.59
N ASN A 74 14.12 11.84 -1.68
CA ASN A 74 15.19 12.32 -2.55
C ASN A 74 14.86 11.95 -4.01
N SER A 75 14.48 12.94 -4.82
CA SER A 75 14.06 12.78 -6.21
C SER A 75 15.14 12.17 -7.12
N PHE A 76 16.43 12.26 -6.76
CA PHE A 76 17.52 11.62 -7.50
C PHE A 76 17.52 10.09 -7.38
N ARG A 77 16.78 9.51 -6.43
CA ARG A 77 16.63 8.06 -6.32
C ARG A 77 15.99 7.43 -7.55
N LEU A 78 15.03 8.12 -8.18
CA LEU A 78 14.42 7.69 -9.44
C LEU A 78 15.32 7.94 -10.66
N LYS A 79 16.18 8.96 -10.58
CA LYS A 79 17.11 9.34 -11.67
C LYS A 79 18.40 8.53 -11.67
N LYS A 80 18.60 7.64 -10.70
CA LYS A 80 19.80 6.81 -10.64
C LYS A 80 19.89 5.99 -11.93
N PRO A 81 21.01 6.05 -12.67
CA PRO A 81 21.18 5.26 -13.89
C PRO A 81 21.13 3.78 -13.53
N VAL A 82 19.96 3.15 -13.73
CA VAL A 82 19.83 1.71 -13.72
C VAL A 82 20.21 1.26 -15.12
N MET A 83 21.05 0.23 -15.22
CA MET A 83 21.28 -0.42 -16.51
C MET A 83 19.91 -0.90 -17.00
N ASP A 84 19.46 -0.40 -18.14
CA ASP A 84 18.20 -0.85 -18.73
C ASP A 84 18.30 -2.36 -18.99
N HIS A 85 17.46 -3.14 -18.33
CA HIS A 85 17.55 -4.60 -18.29
C HIS A 85 16.47 -5.29 -19.13
N GLY A 86 15.74 -4.53 -19.94
CA GLY A 86 14.84 -5.07 -20.95
C GLY A 86 13.45 -4.46 -20.94
N ASP A 87 12.67 -4.83 -21.95
CA ASP A 87 11.30 -4.37 -22.13
C ASP A 87 10.38 -4.95 -21.04
N ALA A 88 9.96 -4.11 -20.10
CA ALA A 88 9.04 -4.45 -19.02
C ALA A 88 7.76 -5.11 -19.54
N LYS A 89 7.24 -4.68 -20.70
CA LYS A 89 6.03 -5.27 -21.28
C LYS A 89 6.27 -6.70 -21.75
N LYS A 90 7.44 -6.98 -22.32
CA LYS A 90 7.83 -8.32 -22.75
C LYS A 90 7.95 -9.26 -21.53
N ILE A 91 8.67 -8.83 -20.49
CA ILE A 91 8.85 -9.61 -19.26
C ILE A 91 7.49 -9.88 -18.60
N LEU A 92 6.63 -8.86 -18.50
CA LEU A 92 5.28 -9.02 -17.97
C LEU A 92 4.49 -10.07 -18.78
N LYS A 93 4.52 -9.96 -20.11
CA LYS A 93 3.84 -10.91 -20.99
C LYS A 93 4.37 -12.34 -20.86
N GLU A 94 5.66 -12.51 -20.58
CA GLU A 94 6.26 -13.83 -20.34
C GLU A 94 5.83 -14.41 -18.98
N LEU A 95 5.84 -13.60 -17.92
CA LEU A 95 5.37 -14.02 -16.59
C LEU A 95 3.89 -14.43 -16.61
N LEU A 96 3.05 -13.75 -17.40
CA LEU A 96 1.62 -14.03 -17.51
C LEU A 96 1.27 -15.21 -18.44
N ARG A 97 2.23 -15.79 -19.16
CA ARG A 97 1.99 -16.91 -20.10
C ARG A 97 1.99 -18.28 -19.45
N ASP A 98 2.50 -18.42 -18.22
CA ASP A 98 2.70 -19.74 -17.59
C ASP A 98 1.41 -20.26 -16.92
N ASP A 99 0.34 -20.37 -17.69
CA ASP A 99 -0.96 -20.88 -17.22
C ASP A 99 -1.02 -22.42 -17.19
N ALA A 100 -0.29 -23.08 -18.09
CA ALA A 100 -0.37 -24.53 -18.32
C ALA A 100 0.15 -25.39 -17.15
N ARG A 101 0.94 -24.82 -16.24
CA ARG A 101 1.46 -25.49 -15.03
C ARG A 101 1.02 -24.82 -13.73
N CYS A 102 0.03 -23.94 -13.80
CA CYS A 102 -0.42 -23.21 -12.63
C CYS A 102 -1.47 -24.00 -11.83
N ASP A 103 -1.15 -24.36 -10.58
CA ASP A 103 -2.06 -25.05 -9.66
C ASP A 103 -3.38 -24.28 -9.45
N PHE A 104 -3.33 -22.94 -9.52
CA PHE A 104 -4.49 -22.07 -9.29
C PHE A 104 -5.41 -21.95 -10.51
N CYS A 105 -5.00 -22.43 -11.70
CA CYS A 105 -5.91 -22.60 -12.84
C CYS A 105 -6.87 -23.78 -12.64
N MET A 106 -6.51 -24.75 -11.78
CA MET A 106 -7.35 -25.90 -11.42
C MET A 106 -7.38 -26.07 -9.89
N PRO A 107 -7.89 -25.06 -9.16
CA PRO A 107 -7.70 -24.97 -7.72
C PRO A 107 -8.35 -26.12 -6.96
N GLU A 108 -9.45 -26.67 -7.46
CA GLU A 108 -10.14 -27.81 -6.84
C GLU A 108 -9.30 -29.09 -6.83
N LEU A 109 -8.41 -29.24 -7.81
CA LEU A 109 -7.54 -30.41 -7.95
C LEU A 109 -6.20 -30.24 -7.23
N TYR A 110 -5.63 -29.03 -7.26
CA TYR A 110 -4.25 -28.79 -6.82
C TYR A 110 -4.12 -27.93 -5.55
N THR A 111 -5.22 -27.60 -4.88
CA THR A 111 -5.18 -26.93 -3.57
C THR A 111 -6.05 -27.67 -2.56
N PRO A 112 -5.73 -27.66 -1.26
CA PRO A 112 -6.63 -28.21 -0.25
C PRO A 112 -7.82 -27.27 0.03
N GLU A 113 -8.87 -27.79 0.64
CA GLU A 113 -9.97 -26.98 1.20
C GLU A 113 -9.85 -26.88 2.72
N ASP A 114 -10.55 -25.91 3.32
CA ASP A 114 -10.66 -25.81 4.78
C ASP A 114 -11.67 -26.86 5.30
N ASP A 115 -11.71 -27.11 6.62
CA ASP A 115 -12.60 -28.13 7.22
C ASP A 115 -14.09 -27.86 6.96
N PHE A 116 -14.46 -26.60 6.73
CA PHE A 116 -15.82 -26.19 6.34
C PHE A 116 -16.04 -26.20 4.81
N GLY A 117 -15.08 -26.73 4.06
CA GLY A 117 -15.08 -26.75 2.60
C GLY A 117 -14.66 -25.42 1.96
N ARG A 118 -15.01 -25.24 0.70
CA ARG A 118 -14.70 -24.02 -0.09
C ARG A 118 -15.87 -23.05 -0.11
N VAL A 119 -15.55 -21.75 0.01
CA VAL A 119 -16.47 -20.69 -0.36
C VAL A 119 -16.30 -20.40 -1.85
N ARG A 120 -17.42 -20.38 -2.58
CA ARG A 120 -17.45 -20.12 -4.02
C ARG A 120 -18.07 -18.75 -4.30
N GLY A 121 -17.28 -17.89 -4.92
CA GLY A 121 -17.72 -16.66 -5.56
C GLY A 121 -18.10 -16.88 -7.02
N GLN A 122 -18.67 -15.84 -7.63
CA GLN A 122 -18.95 -15.80 -9.07
C GLN A 122 -17.66 -15.73 -9.89
N HIS A 123 -16.61 -15.09 -9.36
CA HIS A 123 -15.33 -14.84 -10.02
C HIS A 123 -14.13 -15.36 -9.23
N SER A 124 -14.37 -16.00 -8.08
CA SER A 124 -13.33 -16.52 -7.20
C SER A 124 -13.73 -17.82 -6.50
N ILE A 125 -12.74 -18.50 -5.95
CA ILE A 125 -12.93 -19.69 -5.11
C ILE A 125 -11.90 -19.69 -3.99
N THR A 126 -12.28 -20.16 -2.80
CA THR A 126 -11.33 -20.29 -1.70
C THR A 126 -10.65 -21.65 -1.66
N ALA A 127 -9.49 -21.68 -1.02
CA ALA A 127 -8.73 -22.88 -0.70
C ALA A 127 -8.09 -22.70 0.68
N SER A 128 -7.74 -23.80 1.34
CA SER A 128 -6.85 -23.76 2.49
C SER A 128 -5.42 -23.55 1.99
N ASN A 129 -4.64 -22.71 2.65
CA ASN A 129 -3.23 -22.61 2.32
C ASN A 129 -2.50 -23.87 2.82
N ILE A 130 -1.76 -24.55 1.93
CA ILE A 130 -0.98 -25.75 2.29
C ILE A 130 0.18 -25.42 3.24
N ALA A 131 0.76 -24.22 3.11
CA ALA A 131 1.83 -23.70 3.94
C ALA A 131 1.30 -22.45 4.68
N LYS A 132 0.52 -22.72 5.72
CA LYS A 132 -0.23 -21.72 6.48
C LYS A 132 0.68 -20.68 7.14
N TYR A 133 0.29 -19.40 7.05
CA TYR A 133 0.94 -18.32 7.79
C TYR A 133 0.49 -18.25 9.25
N ASP A 134 -0.75 -18.67 9.51
CA ASP A 134 -1.42 -18.70 10.82
C ASP A 134 -2.42 -19.87 10.83
N ALA A 135 -2.97 -20.25 11.98
CA ALA A 135 -3.89 -21.38 12.12
C ALA A 135 -5.03 -21.35 11.09
N TRP A 136 -5.61 -20.16 10.89
CA TRP A 136 -6.60 -19.90 9.85
C TRP A 136 -5.99 -19.07 8.73
N SER A 137 -5.33 -19.78 7.82
CA SER A 137 -4.72 -19.23 6.62
C SER A 137 -5.35 -19.88 5.38
N GLY A 138 -6.14 -19.09 4.67
CA GLY A 138 -6.81 -19.45 3.43
C GLY A 138 -6.26 -18.66 2.24
N LEU A 139 -6.65 -19.10 1.05
CA LEU A 139 -6.41 -18.46 -0.23
C LEU A 139 -7.76 -18.08 -0.83
N LEU A 140 -7.88 -16.89 -1.39
CA LEU A 140 -8.92 -16.55 -2.35
C LEU A 140 -8.28 -16.48 -3.73
N ILE A 141 -8.67 -17.40 -4.60
CA ILE A 141 -8.09 -17.59 -5.92
C ILE A 141 -9.04 -17.00 -6.96
N PHE A 142 -8.54 -16.10 -7.80
CA PHE A 142 -9.31 -15.48 -8.87
C PHE A 142 -9.53 -16.51 -9.98
N ARG A 143 -10.61 -16.39 -10.76
CA ARG A 143 -10.77 -17.27 -11.93
C ARG A 143 -9.83 -16.90 -13.08
N LYS A 144 -9.52 -15.62 -13.24
CA LYS A 144 -8.54 -15.16 -14.23
C LYS A 144 -7.12 -15.41 -13.72
N HIS A 145 -6.27 -15.94 -14.59
CA HIS A 145 -4.85 -16.13 -14.29
C HIS A 145 -4.14 -14.79 -14.10
N ASN A 146 -4.40 -13.80 -14.96
CA ASN A 146 -3.74 -12.50 -14.90
C ASN A 146 -4.20 -11.70 -13.66
N PRO A 147 -3.32 -11.42 -12.67
CA PRO A 147 -3.69 -10.68 -11.46
C PRO A 147 -3.99 -9.20 -11.72
N LEU A 148 -3.59 -8.64 -12.87
CA LEU A 148 -3.77 -7.23 -13.20
C LEU A 148 -5.05 -6.97 -14.03
N ASP A 149 -5.72 -8.02 -14.49
CA ASP A 149 -6.95 -7.94 -15.27
C ASP A 149 -8.14 -8.33 -14.41
N PHE A 150 -8.83 -7.32 -13.91
CA PHE A 150 -10.08 -7.48 -13.17
C PHE A 150 -10.99 -6.27 -13.41
N SER A 151 -12.29 -6.56 -13.48
CA SER A 151 -13.39 -5.60 -13.47
C SER A 151 -13.79 -5.24 -12.04
N PHE A 152 -14.70 -4.26 -11.91
CA PHE A 152 -15.26 -3.91 -10.61
C PHE A 152 -16.08 -5.07 -10.02
N GLU A 153 -16.86 -5.77 -10.84
CA GLU A 153 -17.66 -6.92 -10.45
C GLU A 153 -16.77 -8.05 -9.90
N GLU A 154 -15.64 -8.29 -10.56
CA GLU A 154 -14.65 -9.26 -10.09
C GLU A 154 -14.05 -8.86 -8.74
N LEU A 155 -13.58 -7.61 -8.56
CA LEU A 155 -13.04 -7.16 -7.27
C LEU A 155 -14.10 -7.21 -6.14
N SER A 156 -15.35 -6.84 -6.44
CA SER A 156 -16.47 -6.90 -5.50
C SER A 156 -16.78 -8.35 -5.09
N ASP A 157 -16.75 -9.30 -6.04
CA ASP A 157 -16.86 -10.73 -5.75
C ASP A 157 -15.74 -11.23 -4.84
N TYR A 158 -14.49 -10.79 -5.08
CA TYR A 158 -13.34 -11.20 -4.25
C TYR A 158 -13.54 -10.77 -2.79
N LEU A 159 -13.90 -9.51 -2.56
CA LEU A 159 -14.08 -8.98 -1.20
C LEU A 159 -15.29 -9.59 -0.48
N SER A 160 -16.41 -9.80 -1.19
CA SER A 160 -17.59 -10.45 -0.62
C SER A 160 -17.35 -11.94 -0.32
N THR A 161 -16.59 -12.64 -1.17
CA THR A 161 -16.21 -14.05 -0.95
C THR A 161 -15.23 -14.18 0.22
N ALA A 162 -14.28 -13.27 0.36
CA ALA A 162 -13.38 -13.20 1.52
C ALA A 162 -14.16 -13.00 2.83
N SER A 163 -15.14 -12.09 2.85
CA SER A 163 -16.00 -11.85 4.01
C SER A 163 -16.75 -13.12 4.44
N LYS A 164 -17.36 -13.85 3.50
CA LYS A 164 -18.00 -15.15 3.77
C LYS A 164 -17.04 -16.20 4.32
N TRP A 165 -15.81 -16.25 3.80
CA TRP A 165 -14.78 -17.16 4.33
C TRP A 165 -14.42 -16.83 5.77
N PHE A 166 -14.27 -15.54 6.12
CA PHE A 166 -14.01 -15.13 7.50
C PHE A 166 -15.17 -15.48 8.44
N GLU A 167 -16.42 -15.36 8.01
CA GLU A 167 -17.57 -15.78 8.82
C GLU A 167 -17.53 -17.28 9.17
N LEU A 168 -17.17 -18.14 8.21
CA LEU A 168 -17.05 -19.58 8.44
C LEU A 168 -15.84 -19.91 9.32
N ALA A 169 -14.68 -19.33 9.03
CA ALA A 169 -13.47 -19.51 9.82
C ALA A 169 -13.65 -19.04 11.27
N ALA A 170 -14.33 -17.91 11.50
CA ALA A 170 -14.64 -17.42 12.84
C ALA A 170 -15.58 -18.37 13.60
N LYS A 171 -16.61 -18.91 12.94
CA LYS A 171 -17.52 -19.91 13.55
C LYS A 171 -16.79 -21.19 13.94
N SER A 172 -15.84 -21.64 13.14
CA SER A 172 -15.06 -22.85 13.40
C SER A 172 -13.99 -22.68 14.50
N SER A 173 -13.49 -21.47 14.71
CA SER A 173 -12.30 -21.21 15.52
C SER A 173 -12.53 -20.40 16.80
N GLY A 174 -13.55 -19.53 16.80
CA GLY A 174 -13.69 -18.47 17.78
C GLY A 174 -12.75 -17.27 17.57
N PHE A 175 -11.92 -17.26 16.53
CA PHE A 175 -10.99 -16.17 16.24
C PHE A 175 -11.72 -14.97 15.61
N ARG A 176 -11.18 -13.75 15.78
CA ARG A 176 -11.94 -12.50 15.50
C ARG A 176 -11.17 -11.41 14.76
N PHE A 177 -9.91 -11.64 14.39
CA PHE A 177 -9.09 -10.59 13.76
C PHE A 177 -8.76 -10.95 12.31
N PRO A 178 -9.66 -10.64 11.36
CA PRO A 178 -9.42 -10.88 9.95
C PRO A 178 -8.35 -9.93 9.40
N PHE A 179 -7.60 -10.42 8.42
CA PHE A 179 -6.60 -9.67 7.68
C PHE A 179 -6.44 -10.26 6.28
N ILE A 180 -6.44 -9.40 5.26
CA ILE A 180 -6.26 -9.81 3.87
C ILE A 180 -4.93 -9.28 3.39
N VAL A 181 -4.21 -10.08 2.62
CA VAL A 181 -3.00 -9.66 1.92
C VAL A 181 -3.09 -10.05 0.44
N TRP A 182 -2.79 -9.12 -0.44
CA TRP A 182 -2.61 -9.38 -1.87
C TRP A 182 -1.19 -8.99 -2.27
N ASN A 183 -0.36 -10.00 -2.55
CA ASN A 183 0.94 -9.81 -3.16
C ASN A 183 0.77 -9.98 -4.67
N CYS A 184 0.95 -8.90 -5.44
CA CYS A 184 0.82 -8.94 -6.90
C CYS A 184 2.21 -8.95 -7.56
N MET A 185 2.49 -10.04 -8.29
CA MET A 185 3.76 -10.34 -8.97
C MET A 185 4.94 -10.69 -8.03
N PRO A 186 6.01 -11.35 -8.53
CA PRO A 186 7.07 -11.90 -7.68
C PRO A 186 7.82 -10.85 -6.86
N ARG A 187 7.99 -9.64 -7.40
CA ARG A 187 8.64 -8.53 -6.69
C ARG A 187 7.87 -8.12 -5.43
N ALA A 188 6.55 -8.31 -5.39
CA ALA A 188 5.73 -8.11 -4.21
C ALA A 188 5.75 -9.30 -3.24
N GLY A 189 6.49 -10.37 -3.54
CA GLY A 189 6.53 -11.60 -2.74
C GLY A 189 5.44 -12.61 -3.10
N ALA A 190 4.82 -12.51 -4.29
CA ALA A 190 3.92 -13.54 -4.77
C ALA A 190 4.72 -14.78 -5.20
N SER A 191 4.40 -15.96 -4.65
CA SER A 191 5.00 -17.23 -5.05
C SER A 191 4.34 -17.82 -6.31
N GLN A 192 3.10 -17.43 -6.58
CA GLN A 192 2.36 -17.76 -7.80
C GLN A 192 1.96 -16.47 -8.52
N ILE A 193 2.09 -16.46 -9.85
CA ILE A 193 1.69 -15.30 -10.68
C ILE A 193 0.16 -15.15 -10.68
N HIS A 194 -0.55 -16.28 -10.66
CA HIS A 194 -2.00 -16.31 -10.72
C HIS A 194 -2.64 -15.42 -9.66
N GLY A 195 -3.65 -14.63 -10.04
CA GLY A 195 -4.35 -13.72 -9.15
C GLY A 195 -4.94 -14.38 -7.91
N HIS A 196 -4.46 -13.99 -6.74
CA HIS A 196 -4.98 -14.50 -5.47
C HIS A 196 -4.73 -13.52 -4.32
N MET A 197 -5.52 -13.69 -3.25
CA MET A 197 -5.33 -13.04 -1.95
C MET A 197 -5.10 -14.11 -0.88
N GLN A 198 -4.33 -13.77 0.14
CA GLN A 198 -4.21 -14.53 1.39
C GLN A 198 -5.27 -14.03 2.37
N LEU A 199 -6.03 -14.95 2.95
CA LEU A 199 -7.01 -14.68 3.99
C LEU A 199 -6.46 -15.20 5.32
N LEU A 200 -6.33 -14.32 6.30
CA LEU A 200 -5.73 -14.63 7.59
C LEU A 200 -6.70 -14.26 8.70
N LEU A 201 -7.04 -15.21 9.56
CA LEU A 201 -7.88 -14.95 10.73
C LEU A 201 -7.07 -15.27 12.00
N GLY A 202 -6.77 -14.23 12.76
CA GLY A 202 -5.98 -14.32 13.99
C GLY A 202 -6.85 -14.34 15.25
N GLU A 203 -6.35 -15.00 16.29
CA GLU A 203 -6.91 -14.92 17.66
C GLU A 203 -6.72 -13.52 18.26
N ARG A 204 -5.67 -12.82 17.82
CA ARG A 204 -5.31 -11.44 18.19
C ARG A 204 -4.99 -10.62 16.93
N PRO A 205 -5.02 -9.27 17.00
CA PRO A 205 -4.56 -8.45 15.89
C PRO A 205 -3.11 -8.76 15.52
N TYR A 206 -2.81 -8.82 14.22
CA TYR A 206 -1.43 -8.97 13.73
C TYR A 206 -0.56 -7.80 14.18
N GLY A 207 0.75 -8.02 14.31
CA GLY A 207 1.66 -7.12 15.04
C GLY A 207 1.59 -5.65 14.62
N LYS A 208 1.53 -5.34 13.31
CA LYS A 208 1.42 -3.96 12.83
C LYS A 208 0.06 -3.31 13.15
N VAL A 209 -1.02 -4.08 13.09
CA VAL A 209 -2.36 -3.63 13.48
C VAL A 209 -2.43 -3.42 15.00
N SER A 210 -1.92 -4.36 15.79
CA SER A 210 -1.85 -4.24 17.26
C SER A 210 -1.05 -3.03 17.71
N PHE A 211 0.04 -2.72 17.02
CA PHE A 211 0.85 -1.53 17.30
C PHE A 211 0.10 -0.23 16.98
N LEU A 212 -0.59 -0.18 15.84
CA LEU A 212 -1.37 1.00 15.44
C LEU A 212 -2.56 1.24 16.37
N GLU A 213 -3.22 0.17 16.81
CA GLU A 213 -4.28 0.22 17.83
C GLU A 213 -3.78 0.87 19.12
N GLU A 214 -2.64 0.39 19.63
CA GLU A 214 -2.05 0.92 20.85
C GLU A 214 -1.57 2.38 20.69
N ALA A 215 -1.01 2.75 19.53
CA ALA A 215 -0.67 4.14 19.22
C ALA A 215 -1.91 5.04 19.19
N SER A 216 -3.00 4.56 18.59
CA SER A 216 -4.26 5.31 18.45
C SER A 216 -4.94 5.50 19.80
N ARG A 217 -4.98 4.46 20.63
CA ARG A 217 -5.49 4.51 22.00
C ARG A 217 -4.75 5.56 22.84
N ARG A 218 -3.41 5.50 22.85
CA ARG A 218 -2.57 6.47 23.59
C ARG A 218 -2.75 7.90 23.07
N TYR A 219 -2.88 8.07 21.75
CA TYR A 219 -3.11 9.39 21.15
C TYR A 219 -4.46 9.96 21.62
N LEU A 220 -5.51 9.15 21.60
CA LEU A 220 -6.84 9.51 22.08
C LEU A 220 -6.82 9.89 23.57
N GLU A 221 -6.14 9.12 24.41
CA GLU A 221 -5.97 9.43 25.84
C GLU A 221 -5.21 10.74 26.08
N THR A 222 -4.22 11.04 25.24
CA THR A 222 -3.36 12.22 25.39
C THR A 222 -4.04 13.50 24.90
N TYR A 223 -4.75 13.44 23.78
CA TYR A 223 -5.26 14.62 23.08
C TYR A 223 -6.78 14.70 22.96
N GLY A 224 -7.51 13.65 23.37
CA GLY A 224 -8.97 13.57 23.21
C GLY A 224 -9.43 13.56 21.75
N SER A 225 -8.54 13.23 20.81
CA SER A 225 -8.79 13.23 19.37
C SER A 225 -8.46 11.88 18.76
N SER A 226 -9.13 11.50 17.67
CA SER A 226 -8.84 10.28 16.92
C SER A 226 -7.54 10.45 16.14
N TYR A 227 -6.58 9.53 16.37
CA TYR A 227 -5.30 9.55 15.66
C TYR A 227 -5.49 9.49 14.14
N GLN A 228 -6.39 8.64 13.66
CA GLN A 228 -6.58 8.47 12.22
C GLN A 228 -7.33 9.62 11.56
N ASP A 229 -8.27 10.23 12.30
CA ASP A 229 -8.97 11.40 11.80
C ASP A 229 -8.00 12.58 11.70
N ASP A 230 -7.10 12.77 12.67
CA ASP A 230 -6.07 13.82 12.60
C ASP A 230 -5.00 13.54 11.53
N VAL A 231 -4.59 12.28 11.34
CA VAL A 231 -3.73 11.88 10.21
C VAL A 231 -4.39 12.25 8.89
N PHE A 232 -5.66 11.91 8.69
CA PHE A 232 -6.38 12.23 7.45
C PHE A 232 -6.55 13.74 7.26
N ARG A 233 -6.96 14.48 8.30
CA ARG A 233 -7.14 15.94 8.26
C ARG A 233 -5.84 16.65 7.86
N VAL A 234 -4.71 16.20 8.41
CA VAL A 234 -3.39 16.70 8.05
C VAL A 234 -3.11 16.47 6.56
N HIS A 235 -3.25 15.24 6.07
CA HIS A 235 -3.00 14.93 4.66
C HIS A 235 -3.93 15.69 3.72
N SER A 236 -5.23 15.78 4.05
CA SER A 236 -6.21 16.55 3.29
C SER A 236 -5.83 18.03 3.17
N ALA A 237 -5.42 18.65 4.29
CA ALA A 237 -5.03 20.06 4.32
C ALA A 237 -3.76 20.38 3.53
N ILE A 238 -2.82 19.44 3.44
CA ILE A 238 -1.63 19.58 2.59
C ILE A 238 -1.89 19.11 1.15
N GLY A 239 -3.12 18.76 0.78
CA GLY A 239 -3.47 18.38 -0.59
C GLY A 239 -3.20 16.92 -0.95
N LEU A 240 -2.84 16.07 0.03
CA LEU A 240 -2.59 14.63 -0.12
C LEU A 240 -3.73 13.76 0.43
N GLY A 241 -4.89 14.34 0.74
CA GLY A 241 -6.11 13.62 1.15
C GLY A 241 -7.32 14.01 0.29
N ALA A 242 -8.26 13.07 0.16
CA ALA A 242 -9.54 13.22 -0.52
C ALA A 242 -10.59 12.30 0.12
N GLU A 243 -11.86 12.67 0.03
CA GLU A 243 -12.99 11.84 0.46
C GLU A 243 -13.69 11.24 -0.75
N TYR A 244 -14.17 10.00 -0.63
CA TYR A 244 -15.04 9.36 -1.60
C TYR A 244 -16.28 8.84 -0.86
N GLY A 245 -17.28 9.70 -0.71
CA GLY A 245 -18.38 9.47 0.22
C GLY A 245 -17.89 9.54 1.67
N ASP A 246 -18.09 8.47 2.43
CA ASP A 246 -17.65 8.30 3.83
C ASP A 246 -16.27 7.63 3.96
N VAL A 247 -15.61 7.37 2.83
CA VAL A 247 -14.29 6.76 2.76
C VAL A 247 -13.23 7.85 2.63
N SER A 248 -12.20 7.80 3.47
CA SER A 248 -11.08 8.74 3.43
C SER A 248 -9.89 8.10 2.72
N VAL A 249 -9.29 8.81 1.77
CA VAL A 249 -8.15 8.34 0.97
C VAL A 249 -7.00 9.34 1.11
N TYR A 250 -5.78 8.86 1.34
CA TYR A 250 -4.61 9.73 1.37
C TYR A 250 -3.32 9.05 0.88
N ALA A 251 -2.42 9.83 0.30
CA ALA A 251 -1.04 9.42 0.03
C ALA A 251 -0.16 9.77 1.23
N SER A 252 0.54 8.78 1.79
CA SER A 252 1.31 8.96 3.03
C SER A 252 2.56 9.83 2.81
N ILE A 253 2.83 10.74 3.76
CA ILE A 253 4.11 11.47 3.86
C ILE A 253 5.18 10.72 4.68
N THR A 254 4.84 9.58 5.27
CA THR A 254 5.79 8.62 5.87
C THR A 254 5.60 7.23 5.28
N PRO A 255 5.70 7.07 3.95
CA PRO A 255 5.35 5.82 3.31
C PRO A 255 6.45 4.77 3.50
N VAL A 256 6.07 3.50 3.61
CA VAL A 256 7.02 2.37 3.66
C VAL A 256 7.69 2.16 2.30
N LYS A 257 6.96 2.43 1.21
CA LYS A 257 7.39 2.30 -0.19
C LYS A 257 6.77 3.34 -1.11
N GLU A 258 7.23 3.35 -2.35
CA GLU A 258 6.80 4.31 -3.37
C GLU A 258 5.27 4.27 -3.54
N ARG A 259 4.67 5.43 -3.79
CA ARG A 259 3.23 5.60 -4.08
C ARG A 259 2.30 4.91 -3.07
N GLU A 260 2.63 4.96 -1.77
CA GLU A 260 1.77 4.36 -0.77
C GLU A 260 0.44 5.13 -0.63
N ILE A 261 -0.66 4.43 -0.87
CA ILE A 261 -2.03 4.94 -0.71
C ILE A 261 -2.69 4.22 0.46
N ASN A 262 -3.35 5.01 1.31
CA ASN A 262 -4.10 4.54 2.45
C ASN A 262 -5.58 4.89 2.26
N ILE A 263 -6.45 3.96 2.61
CA ILE A 263 -7.90 4.13 2.62
C ILE A 263 -8.40 3.77 4.01
N THR A 264 -9.14 4.67 4.65
CA THR A 264 -9.79 4.39 5.94
C THR A 264 -11.31 4.40 5.80
N PHE A 265 -11.96 3.47 6.51
CA PHE A 265 -13.41 3.24 6.40
C PHE A 265 -13.98 2.65 7.70
N LYS A 266 -15.29 2.78 7.92
CA LYS A 266 -16.00 2.26 9.12
C LYS A 266 -17.13 1.28 8.77
N SER A 267 -17.16 0.81 7.52
CA SER A 267 -18.17 -0.08 6.98
C SER A 267 -17.66 -1.52 6.83
N GLU A 268 -18.59 -2.45 6.58
CA GLU A 268 -18.27 -3.84 6.23
C GLU A 268 -17.69 -3.95 4.81
N PHE A 269 -16.40 -4.27 4.70
CA PHE A 269 -15.66 -4.21 3.43
C PHE A 269 -16.22 -5.15 2.34
N GLY A 270 -16.81 -6.28 2.73
CA GLY A 270 -17.37 -7.27 1.80
C GLY A 270 -18.70 -6.83 1.18
N GLY A 271 -19.44 -5.92 1.83
CA GLY A 271 -20.76 -5.45 1.39
C GLY A 271 -20.83 -4.00 0.93
N ASP A 272 -19.81 -3.19 1.24
CA ASP A 272 -19.79 -1.77 0.89
C ASP A 272 -19.33 -1.54 -0.56
N ARG A 273 -20.29 -1.41 -1.48
CA ARG A 273 -20.01 -1.11 -2.89
C ARG A 273 -19.27 0.21 -3.11
N LYS A 274 -19.41 1.22 -2.25
CA LYS A 274 -18.71 2.51 -2.41
C LYS A 274 -17.23 2.35 -2.08
N LEU A 275 -16.92 1.70 -0.95
CA LEU A 275 -15.54 1.34 -0.60
C LEU A 275 -14.89 0.48 -1.68
N GLN A 276 -15.60 -0.53 -2.16
CA GLN A 276 -15.11 -1.42 -3.21
C GLN A 276 -14.84 -0.66 -4.52
N MET A 277 -15.71 0.30 -4.88
CA MET A 277 -15.53 1.14 -6.07
C MET A 277 -14.34 2.09 -5.90
N CYS A 278 -14.18 2.69 -4.71
CA CYS A 278 -13.03 3.52 -4.36
C CYS A 278 -11.73 2.74 -4.54
N LEU A 279 -11.65 1.54 -3.96
CA LEU A 279 -10.50 0.65 -4.09
C LEU A 279 -10.24 0.28 -5.56
N PHE A 280 -11.29 -0.07 -6.31
CA PHE A 280 -11.18 -0.40 -7.72
C PHE A 280 -10.56 0.75 -8.52
N LYS A 281 -11.10 1.96 -8.38
CA LYS A 281 -10.61 3.17 -9.05
C LYS A 281 -9.13 3.44 -8.73
N ILE A 282 -8.74 3.31 -7.47
CA ILE A 282 -7.34 3.52 -7.03
C ILE A 282 -6.42 2.46 -7.66
N LEU A 283 -6.80 1.18 -7.62
CA LEU A 283 -6.02 0.11 -8.22
C LEU A 283 -5.90 0.29 -9.74
N ARG A 284 -6.99 0.65 -10.44
CA ARG A 284 -6.94 0.94 -11.89
C ARG A 284 -6.08 2.16 -12.19
N CYS A 285 -6.15 3.24 -11.41
CA CYS A 285 -5.27 4.39 -11.58
C CYS A 285 -3.79 4.01 -11.43
N LEU A 286 -3.44 3.23 -10.38
CA LEU A 286 -2.07 2.76 -10.18
C LEU A 286 -1.60 1.89 -11.36
N ILE A 287 -2.42 0.94 -11.81
CA ILE A 287 -2.06 -0.01 -12.86
C ILE A 287 -2.00 0.69 -14.23
N ASP A 288 -3.08 1.37 -14.62
CA ASP A 288 -3.26 1.90 -15.98
C ASP A 288 -2.56 3.23 -16.21
N GLU A 289 -2.62 4.13 -15.24
CA GLU A 289 -2.11 5.50 -15.41
C GLU A 289 -0.72 5.72 -14.83
N ALA A 290 -0.31 4.88 -13.87
CA ALA A 290 1.01 4.97 -13.22
C ALA A 290 1.91 3.77 -13.54
N GLY A 291 1.42 2.80 -14.31
CA GLY A 291 2.18 1.64 -14.80
C GLY A 291 2.61 0.67 -13.70
N VAL A 292 1.93 0.68 -12.54
CA VAL A 292 2.22 -0.21 -11.42
C VAL A 292 1.84 -1.64 -11.83
N CYS A 293 2.85 -2.49 -11.99
CA CYS A 293 2.65 -3.90 -12.33
C CYS A 293 2.86 -4.83 -11.13
N SER A 294 3.53 -4.37 -10.07
CA SER A 294 3.77 -5.14 -8.86
C SER A 294 3.49 -4.29 -7.63
N PHE A 295 2.59 -4.78 -6.78
CA PHE A 295 2.14 -4.07 -5.60
C PHE A 295 1.84 -5.03 -4.46
N ASN A 296 1.87 -4.53 -3.23
CA ASN A 296 1.19 -5.19 -2.12
C ASN A 296 -0.02 -4.38 -1.74
N LEU A 297 -1.09 -5.09 -1.39
CA LEU A 297 -2.26 -4.53 -0.75
C LEU A 297 -2.54 -5.31 0.52
N SER A 298 -2.88 -4.62 1.60
CA SER A 298 -3.41 -5.25 2.81
C SER A 298 -4.74 -4.63 3.18
N ILE A 299 -5.66 -5.43 3.72
CA ILE A 299 -6.91 -4.96 4.32
C ILE A 299 -6.95 -5.44 5.75
N HIS A 300 -7.04 -4.49 6.67
CA HIS A 300 -7.55 -4.70 8.01
C HIS A 300 -9.03 -4.28 8.01
N PRO A 301 -9.98 -5.23 8.07
CA PRO A 301 -11.40 -4.91 8.16
C PRO A 301 -11.72 -4.08 9.41
N PHE A 302 -12.76 -3.26 9.32
CA PHE A 302 -13.22 -2.49 10.46
C PHE A 302 -13.67 -3.42 11.59
N ASN A 303 -13.24 -3.11 12.81
CA ASN A 303 -13.67 -3.79 14.02
C ASN A 303 -14.06 -2.73 15.05
N GLN A 304 -15.34 -2.70 15.42
CA GLN A 304 -15.90 -1.73 16.36
C GLN A 304 -15.28 -1.78 17.77
N ASP A 305 -14.64 -2.91 18.13
CA ASP A 305 -13.99 -3.10 19.43
C ASP A 305 -12.57 -2.48 19.46
N MET A 306 -12.10 -1.91 18.35
CA MET A 306 -10.77 -1.30 18.20
C MET A 306 -10.87 0.22 18.05
N ASN A 307 -9.84 0.95 18.48
CA ASN A 307 -9.69 2.40 18.34
C ASN A 307 -9.16 2.82 16.94
N ILE A 308 -9.12 1.89 15.98
CA ILE A 308 -8.73 2.14 14.60
C ILE A 308 -9.89 1.82 13.65
N PRO A 309 -10.01 2.57 12.53
CA PRO A 309 -10.94 2.24 11.47
C PRO A 309 -10.49 0.98 10.73
N GLY A 310 -11.30 0.51 9.78
CA GLY A 310 -10.80 -0.37 8.73
C GLY A 310 -9.76 0.38 7.90
N ILE A 311 -8.69 -0.32 7.49
CA ILE A 311 -7.56 0.27 6.77
C ILE A 311 -7.19 -0.60 5.58
N ILE A 312 -7.17 0.00 4.39
CA ILE A 312 -6.52 -0.57 3.21
C ILE A 312 -5.22 0.19 2.96
N ARG A 313 -4.10 -0.54 2.82
CA ARG A 313 -2.80 0.03 2.44
C ARG A 313 -2.36 -0.59 1.12
N ILE A 314 -1.89 0.23 0.18
CA ILE A 314 -1.40 -0.20 -1.13
C ILE A 314 -0.01 0.39 -1.32
N VAL A 315 0.96 -0.41 -1.74
CA VAL A 315 2.34 0.04 -2.00
C VAL A 315 2.84 -0.44 -3.35
N ASP A 316 3.45 0.46 -4.12
CA ASP A 316 4.15 0.13 -5.36
C ASP A 316 5.50 -0.52 -5.02
N ARG A 317 5.73 -1.72 -5.55
CA ARG A 317 6.97 -2.48 -5.31
C ARG A 317 8.04 -2.19 -6.35
N GLY A 318 7.74 -1.33 -7.33
CA GLY A 318 8.64 -0.87 -8.37
C GLY A 318 8.69 -1.79 -9.59
N SER A 319 9.62 -1.50 -10.50
CA SER A 319 9.70 -2.21 -11.78
C SER A 319 9.99 -3.70 -11.61
N ILE A 320 9.20 -4.52 -12.31
CA ILE A 320 9.44 -5.97 -12.45
C ILE A 320 10.76 -6.30 -13.16
N THR A 321 11.37 -5.33 -13.87
CA THR A 321 12.66 -5.51 -14.56
C THR A 321 13.86 -5.28 -13.65
N SER A 322 13.65 -4.70 -12.46
CA SER A 322 14.75 -4.38 -11.56
C SER A 322 15.29 -5.65 -10.89
N LYS A 323 16.60 -5.86 -10.99
CA LYS A 323 17.28 -7.02 -10.39
C LYS A 323 17.46 -6.89 -8.88
N SER A 324 17.51 -5.67 -8.36
CA SER A 324 17.67 -5.44 -6.93
C SER A 324 16.34 -5.65 -6.21
N SER A 325 16.39 -6.32 -5.05
CA SER A 325 15.31 -6.25 -4.06
C SER A 325 14.93 -4.80 -3.83
N ASP A 326 13.64 -4.54 -3.74
CA ASP A 326 13.15 -3.23 -3.36
C ASP A 326 13.31 -3.01 -1.84
N ILE A 327 13.18 -4.05 -1.01
CA ILE A 327 13.45 -3.97 0.44
C ILE A 327 14.96 -4.13 0.69
N GLY A 328 15.55 -3.13 1.34
CA GLY A 328 16.94 -3.14 1.80
C GLY A 328 17.06 -2.80 3.29
N GLY A 329 18.29 -2.53 3.73
CA GLY A 329 18.56 -2.25 5.15
C GLY A 329 17.82 -1.04 5.72
N MET A 330 17.50 -0.05 4.88
CA MET A 330 16.78 1.15 5.33
C MET A 330 15.31 0.86 5.62
N GLU A 331 14.62 0.08 4.78
CA GLU A 331 13.24 -0.34 5.07
C GLU A 331 13.15 -1.34 6.22
N LEU A 332 14.21 -2.13 6.47
CA LEU A 332 14.23 -3.11 7.56
C LEU A 332 14.59 -2.49 8.91
N PHE A 333 15.52 -1.54 8.95
CA PHE A 333 16.16 -1.08 10.19
C PHE A 333 16.21 0.44 10.37
N GLY A 334 15.81 1.21 9.35
CA GLY A 334 15.91 2.67 9.36
C GLY A 334 14.62 3.33 8.91
N SER A 335 14.77 4.43 8.16
CA SER A 335 13.66 5.14 7.51
C SER A 335 13.60 4.79 6.02
N SER A 336 12.39 4.67 5.49
CA SER A 336 12.18 4.38 4.07
C SER A 336 12.80 5.46 3.20
N VAL A 337 13.42 5.05 2.09
CA VAL A 337 14.02 5.98 1.13
C VAL A 337 13.13 6.07 -0.10
N ILE A 338 12.54 7.24 -0.31
CA ILE A 338 11.48 7.47 -1.29
C ILE A 338 11.97 8.38 -2.40
N GLY A 339 11.82 7.93 -3.63
CA GLY A 339 12.20 8.70 -4.81
C GLY A 339 11.04 9.45 -5.45
N SER A 340 9.82 8.91 -5.36
CA SER A 340 8.64 9.52 -5.95
C SER A 340 8.06 10.63 -5.08
N ASP A 341 7.50 11.64 -5.74
CA ASP A 341 6.71 12.66 -5.08
C ASP A 341 5.25 12.15 -4.94
N PRO A 342 4.71 11.97 -3.72
CA PRO A 342 3.33 11.52 -3.49
C PRO A 342 2.28 12.44 -4.12
N TYR A 343 2.54 13.74 -4.29
CA TYR A 343 1.59 14.66 -4.91
C TYR A 343 1.28 14.24 -6.35
N MET A 344 2.29 13.76 -7.09
CA MET A 344 2.11 13.38 -8.50
C MET A 344 1.12 12.24 -8.70
N ILE A 345 1.19 11.20 -7.85
CA ILE A 345 0.23 10.09 -7.95
C ILE A 345 -1.11 10.48 -7.34
N PHE A 346 -1.10 11.29 -6.29
CA PHE A 346 -2.33 11.66 -5.62
C PHE A 346 -3.22 12.59 -6.45
N ASP A 347 -2.64 13.47 -7.27
CA ASP A 347 -3.40 14.29 -8.22
C ASP A 347 -4.16 13.44 -9.24
N LYS A 348 -3.56 12.34 -9.73
CA LYS A 348 -4.24 11.36 -10.60
C LYS A 348 -5.36 10.65 -9.86
N ILE A 349 -5.10 10.23 -8.62
CA ILE A 349 -6.10 9.56 -7.76
C ILE A 349 -7.30 10.46 -7.52
N LYS A 350 -7.09 11.75 -7.19
CA LYS A 350 -8.19 12.72 -7.06
C LYS A 350 -9.03 12.78 -8.33
N GLY A 351 -8.37 12.88 -9.49
CA GLY A 351 -9.04 12.92 -10.79
C GLY A 351 -9.97 11.72 -11.03
N VAL A 352 -9.55 10.50 -10.69
CA VAL A 352 -10.42 9.31 -10.87
C VAL A 352 -11.50 9.16 -9.79
N LEU A 353 -11.29 9.72 -8.59
CA LEU A 353 -12.29 9.69 -7.54
C LEU A 353 -13.43 10.68 -7.83
N ASP A 354 -13.12 11.83 -8.42
CA ASP A 354 -14.09 12.88 -8.78
C ASP A 354 -14.88 12.57 -10.07
N ALA A 355 -14.37 11.69 -10.94
CA ALA A 355 -15.00 11.25 -12.19
C ALA A 355 -16.09 10.19 -11.97
#